data_AF-A0A453A7F4-F1
#
_entry.id   AF-A0A453A7F4-F1
#
_cell.length_a   1.000
_cell.length_b   1.000
_cell.length_c   1.000
_cell.angle_alpha   90.00
_cell.angle_beta   90.00
_cell.angle_gamma   90.00
#
_symmetry.space_group_name_H-M   'P 1'
#
loop_
_entity.id
_entity.type
_entity.pdbx_description
1 polymer ?
#
loop_
_entity_poly.entity_id
_entity_poly.type
_entity_poly.pdbx_seq_one_letter_code
_entity_poly.pdbx_strand_id
1 'polypeptide(L)'
;MASAVTATPGRVCSFEPSVWDDFFIHYEPQPLKTSEDCMRVKAQKLQEDVQMLFQTFTSVVQKMNLIDTLQRLGIDHLFEDQINTAMNEIHEKEFNSCSLYDVALRFRLLRESGLRVSPGTG
;
A
#
# COMPACT_ATOMS: atom_id res chain seq x y z
N MET A 1 11.24 -19.84 -68.40
CA MET A 1 11.65 -20.73 -67.31
C MET A 1 11.50 -19.98 -66.00
N ALA A 2 10.67 -20.50 -65.10
CA ALA A 2 10.44 -19.95 -63.77
C ALA A 2 11.63 -20.30 -62.86
N SER A 3 12.04 -19.37 -62.02
CA SER A 3 12.84 -19.68 -60.84
C SER A 3 12.15 -19.05 -59.64
N ALA A 4 11.41 -19.89 -58.92
CA ALA A 4 10.68 -19.50 -57.72
C ALA A 4 11.63 -19.55 -56.53
N VAL A 5 11.90 -18.40 -55.92
CA VAL A 5 12.55 -18.31 -54.61
C VAL A 5 11.50 -18.66 -53.57
N THR A 6 11.59 -19.87 -53.01
CA THR A 6 10.76 -20.31 -51.89
C THR A 6 11.23 -19.61 -50.62
N ALA A 7 10.57 -18.51 -50.25
CA ALA A 7 10.71 -17.90 -48.94
C ALA A 7 9.92 -18.74 -47.92
N THR A 8 10.64 -19.29 -46.94
CA THR A 8 10.07 -19.98 -45.78
C THR A 8 9.10 -19.04 -45.05
N PRO A 9 7.85 -19.46 -44.71
CA PRO A 9 6.94 -18.59 -43.98
C PRO A 9 7.49 -18.40 -42.56
N GLY A 10 8.05 -17.23 -42.29
CA GLY A 10 8.43 -16.82 -40.94
C GLY A 10 7.19 -16.88 -40.05
N ARG A 11 7.31 -17.59 -38.92
CA ARG A 11 6.24 -17.71 -37.93
C ARG A 11 5.86 -16.31 -37.45
N VAL A 12 4.71 -15.81 -37.89
CA VAL A 12 4.13 -14.57 -37.38
C VAL A 12 3.70 -14.85 -35.95
N CYS A 13 4.51 -14.45 -34.97
CA CYS A 13 4.05 -14.33 -33.60
C CYS A 13 3.05 -13.17 -33.56
N SER A 14 1.76 -13.47 -33.64
CA SER A 14 0.68 -12.50 -33.45
C SER A 14 0.50 -12.25 -31.96
N PHE A 15 1.32 -11.37 -31.39
CA PHE A 15 1.03 -10.83 -30.07
C PHE A 15 -0.04 -9.76 -30.19
N GLU A 16 -0.96 -9.71 -29.24
CA GLU A 16 -1.92 -8.61 -29.16
C GLU A 16 -1.17 -7.29 -28.91
N PRO A 17 -1.59 -6.20 -29.56
CA PRO A 17 -0.99 -4.89 -29.35
C PRO A 17 -1.17 -4.44 -27.89
N SER A 18 -0.26 -3.57 -27.47
CA SER A 18 -0.32 -2.91 -26.16
C SER A 18 -1.60 -2.07 -26.08
N VAL A 19 -2.38 -2.23 -25.01
CA VAL A 19 -3.55 -1.37 -24.71
C VAL A 19 -3.15 0.11 -24.60
N TRP A 20 -1.87 0.37 -24.34
CA TRP A 20 -1.33 1.69 -24.06
C TRP A 20 -0.56 2.29 -25.24
N ASP A 21 -0.26 1.50 -26.29
CA ASP A 21 0.66 1.87 -27.37
C ASP A 21 1.87 2.68 -26.83
N ASP A 22 2.09 3.88 -27.36
CA ASP A 22 3.13 4.83 -26.92
C ASP A 22 2.57 5.98 -26.06
N PHE A 23 1.37 5.83 -25.47
CA PHE A 23 0.68 6.89 -24.73
C PHE A 23 1.54 7.50 -23.63
N PHE A 24 2.19 6.66 -22.80
CA PHE A 24 3.02 7.13 -21.70
C PHE A 24 4.37 7.72 -22.15
N ILE A 25 4.84 7.40 -23.36
CA ILE A 25 6.08 7.96 -23.92
C ILE A 25 5.86 9.44 -24.30
N HIS A 26 4.68 9.75 -24.82
CA HIS A 26 4.33 11.08 -25.32
C HIS A 26 3.42 11.86 -24.37
N TYR A 27 3.26 11.40 -23.13
CA TYR A 27 2.36 12.03 -22.17
C TYR A 27 2.94 13.35 -21.66
N GLU A 28 2.25 14.45 -21.96
CA GLU A 28 2.50 15.75 -21.34
C GLU A 28 1.42 16.04 -20.28
N PRO A 29 1.77 16.16 -18.99
CA PRO A 29 0.81 16.45 -17.95
C PRO A 29 0.18 17.82 -18.14
N GLN A 30 -1.15 17.89 -18.13
CA GLN A 30 -1.85 19.17 -18.16
C GLN A 30 -1.63 19.93 -16.85
N PRO A 31 -1.55 21.28 -16.89
CA PRO A 31 -1.46 22.10 -15.69
C PRO A 31 -2.63 21.80 -14.76
N LEU A 32 -2.31 21.55 -13.49
CA LEU A 32 -3.32 21.28 -12.47
C LEU A 32 -4.22 22.50 -12.26
N LYS A 33 -5.52 22.25 -12.02
CA LYS A 33 -6.49 23.31 -11.68
C LYS A 33 -6.18 24.00 -10.35
N THR A 34 -5.32 23.39 -9.53
CA THR A 34 -4.89 23.88 -8.23
C THR A 34 -3.38 23.95 -8.21
N SER A 35 -2.83 24.99 -7.59
CA SER A 35 -1.37 25.11 -7.43
C SER A 35 -0.82 23.89 -6.70
N GLU A 36 0.23 23.29 -7.26
CA GLU A 36 0.97 22.20 -6.62
C GLU A 36 1.40 22.55 -5.20
N ASP A 37 1.81 23.80 -4.96
CA ASP A 37 2.23 24.26 -3.63
C ASP A 37 1.08 24.21 -2.62
N CYS A 38 -0.13 24.56 -3.05
CA CYS A 38 -1.32 24.46 -2.21
C CYS A 38 -1.61 22.99 -1.83
N MET A 39 -1.44 22.07 -2.78
CA MET A 39 -1.61 20.64 -2.50
C MET A 39 -0.52 20.10 -1.58
N ARG A 40 0.74 20.52 -1.77
CA ARG A 40 1.87 20.17 -0.90
C ARG A 40 1.62 20.61 0.54
N VAL A 41 1.22 21.86 0.75
CA VAL A 41 0.89 22.39 2.09
C VAL A 41 -0.25 21.61 2.74
N LYS A 42 -1.29 21.29 1.98
CA LYS A 42 -2.42 20.49 2.50
C LYS A 42 -1.99 19.07 2.86
N ALA A 43 -1.15 18.44 2.04
CA ALA A 43 -0.62 17.10 2.31
C ALA A 43 0.24 17.08 3.58
N GLN A 44 1.13 18.06 3.75
CA GLN A 44 1.95 18.18 4.96
C GLN A 44 1.09 18.32 6.21
N LYS A 45 0.08 19.20 6.18
CA LYS A 45 -0.86 19.36 7.30
C LYS A 45 -1.56 18.04 7.67
N LEU A 46 -2.02 17.30 6.66
CA LEU A 46 -2.67 16.00 6.89
C LEU A 46 -1.69 14.95 7.45
N GLN A 47 -0.42 14.98 7.04
CA GLN A 47 0.60 14.11 7.64
C GLN A 47 0.83 14.44 9.11
N GLU A 48 0.90 15.72 9.47
CA GLU A 48 1.01 16.18 10.86
C GLU A 48 -0.21 15.74 11.69
N ASP A 49 -1.42 15.86 11.14
CA ASP A 49 -2.64 15.39 11.78
C ASP A 49 -2.60 13.87 12.05
N VAL A 50 -2.12 13.07 11.09
CA VAL A 50 -1.94 11.61 11.28
C VAL A 50 -0.90 11.29 12.35
N GLN A 51 0.22 12.02 12.39
CA GLN A 51 1.22 11.87 13.46
C GLN A 51 0.62 12.19 14.84
N MET A 52 -0.25 13.20 14.93
CA MET A 52 -0.99 13.52 16.15
C MET A 52 -1.95 12.38 16.56
N LEU A 53 -2.59 11.70 15.60
CA LEU A 53 -3.45 10.54 15.90
C LEU A 53 -2.66 9.40 16.54
N PHE A 54 -1.43 9.13 16.08
CA PHE A 54 -0.57 8.12 16.71
C PHE A 54 -0.24 8.43 18.17
N GLN A 55 -0.09 9.72 18.51
CA GLN A 55 0.17 10.18 19.88
C GLN A 55 -1.09 10.21 20.74
N THR A 56 -2.24 10.52 20.14
CA THR A 56 -3.51 10.71 20.86
C THR A 56 -4.22 9.38 21.13
N PHE A 57 -4.11 8.41 20.24
CA PHE A 57 -4.72 7.10 20.43
C PHE A 57 -4.01 6.31 21.52
N THR A 58 -4.75 5.99 22.59
CA THR A 58 -4.24 5.23 23.74
C THR A 58 -4.61 3.74 23.65
N SER A 59 -5.70 3.42 22.93
CA SER A 59 -6.17 2.05 22.74
C SER A 59 -5.39 1.33 21.64
N VAL A 60 -5.02 0.08 21.91
CA VAL A 60 -4.39 -0.83 20.94
C VAL A 60 -5.27 -0.98 19.70
N VAL A 61 -6.60 -1.09 19.88
CA VAL A 61 -7.55 -1.25 18.77
C VAL A 61 -7.58 -0.01 17.89
N GLN A 62 -7.50 1.19 18.46
CA GLN A 62 -7.44 2.43 17.67
C GLN A 62 -6.16 2.50 16.84
N LYS A 63 -5.00 2.17 17.44
CA LYS A 63 -3.73 2.11 16.72
C LYS A 63 -3.74 1.07 15.60
N MET A 64 -4.27 -0.13 15.85
CA MET A 64 -4.41 -1.17 14.83
C MET A 64 -5.27 -0.72 13.64
N ASN A 65 -6.42 -0.09 13.90
CA ASN A 65 -7.28 0.41 12.83
C ASN A 65 -6.61 1.55 12.03
N LEU A 66 -5.85 2.42 12.70
CA LEU A 66 -5.10 3.48 12.03
C LEU A 66 -4.06 2.87 11.08
N ILE A 67 -3.26 1.92 11.55
CA ILE A 67 -2.25 1.23 10.74
C ILE A 67 -2.89 0.54 9.53
N ASP A 68 -3.98 -0.23 9.74
CA ASP A 68 -4.69 -0.88 8.65
C ASP A 68 -5.21 0.12 7.60
N THR A 69 -5.73 1.26 8.06
CA THR A 69 -6.20 2.32 7.17
C THR A 69 -5.05 2.89 6.34
N LEU A 70 -3.90 3.17 6.95
CA LEU A 70 -2.73 3.71 6.24
C LEU A 70 -2.17 2.74 5.20
N GLN A 71 -2.10 1.44 5.54
CA GLN A 71 -1.67 0.39 4.63
C GLN A 71 -2.62 0.24 3.43
N ARG A 72 -3.93 0.25 3.67
CA ARG A 72 -4.95 0.19 2.60
C ARG A 72 -4.94 1.40 1.68
N LEU A 73 -4.52 2.56 2.21
CA LEU A 73 -4.34 3.79 1.44
C LEU A 73 -2.99 3.83 0.70
N GLY A 74 -2.06 2.93 0.99
CA GLY A 74 -0.72 2.89 0.40
C GLY A 74 0.19 4.05 0.83
N ILE A 75 -0.07 4.64 1.99
CA ILE A 75 0.66 5.80 2.54
C ILE A 75 1.38 5.50 3.85
N ASP A 76 1.40 4.23 4.25
CA ASP A 76 2.08 3.72 5.44
C ASP A 76 3.60 3.99 5.44
N HIS A 77 4.24 3.98 4.27
CA HIS A 77 5.65 4.34 4.08
C HIS A 77 6.00 5.77 4.56
N LEU A 78 5.03 6.66 4.74
CA LEU A 78 5.25 8.00 5.29
C LEU A 78 5.35 8.02 6.82
N PHE A 79 5.00 6.91 7.48
CA PHE A 79 4.85 6.82 8.94
C PHE A 79 5.57 5.59 9.51
N GLU A 80 6.62 5.09 8.86
CA GLU A 80 7.30 3.84 9.24
C GLU A 80 7.72 3.81 10.72
N ASP A 81 8.28 4.90 11.23
CA ASP A 81 8.71 4.99 12.63
C ASP A 81 7.53 4.91 13.61
N GLN A 82 6.43 5.61 13.32
CA GLN A 82 5.22 5.60 14.15
C GLN A 82 4.55 4.23 14.11
N ILE A 83 4.50 3.61 12.93
CA ILE A 83 3.95 2.26 12.73
C ILE A 83 4.79 1.25 13.50
N ASN A 84 6.11 1.26 13.35
CA ASN A 84 7.01 0.34 14.06
C ASN A 84 6.86 0.46 15.58
N THR A 85 6.78 1.70 16.09
CA THR A 85 6.54 1.95 17.52
C THR A 85 5.19 1.40 17.97
N ALA A 86 4.13 1.68 17.22
CA ALA A 86 2.79 1.19 17.53
C ALA A 86 2.69 -0.34 17.44
N MET A 87 3.36 -0.97 16.47
CA MET A 87 3.42 -2.42 16.31
C MET A 87 4.11 -3.11 17.48
N ASN A 88 5.20 -2.54 18.00
CA ASN A 88 5.85 -3.02 19.21
C ASN A 88 4.90 -2.95 20.42
N GLU A 89 4.16 -1.84 20.58
CA GLU A 89 3.15 -1.74 21.65
C GLU A 89 2.02 -2.77 21.50
N ILE A 90 1.55 -3.00 20.27
CA ILE A 90 0.50 -3.99 19.96
C ILE A 90 0.99 -5.41 20.29
N HIS A 91 2.28 -5.69 20.05
CA HIS A 91 2.90 -6.99 20.33
C HIS A 91 3.03 -7.25 21.83
N GLU A 92 3.59 -6.29 22.58
CA GLU A 92 3.90 -6.45 24.01
C GLU A 92 2.66 -6.37 24.92
N LYS A 93 1.61 -5.65 24.53
CA LYS A 93 0.39 -5.56 25.35
C LYS A 93 -0.40 -6.87 25.31
N GLU A 94 -0.84 -7.32 26.49
CA GLU A 94 -1.86 -8.36 26.60
C GLU A 94 -3.12 -7.91 25.87
N PHE A 95 -3.55 -8.74 24.91
CA PHE A 95 -4.66 -8.42 24.04
C PHE A 95 -5.78 -9.45 24.21
N ASN A 96 -6.74 -9.12 25.08
CA ASN A 96 -7.91 -9.93 25.34
C ASN A 96 -9.15 -9.22 24.82
N SER A 97 -9.36 -9.26 23.49
CA SER A 97 -10.62 -8.83 22.87
C SER A 97 -11.48 -10.05 22.54
N CYS A 98 -12.78 -9.96 22.84
CA CYS A 98 -13.77 -10.95 22.42
C CYS A 98 -14.24 -10.73 20.97
N SER A 99 -13.80 -9.65 20.32
CA SER A 99 -14.15 -9.32 18.94
C SER A 99 -13.30 -10.13 17.97
N LEU A 100 -13.94 -10.95 17.12
CA LEU A 100 -13.26 -11.68 16.05
C LEU A 100 -12.50 -10.72 15.12
N TYR A 101 -13.08 -9.55 14.84
CA TYR A 101 -12.44 -8.54 14.00
C TYR A 101 -11.11 -8.07 14.61
N ASP A 102 -11.11 -7.70 15.90
CA ASP A 102 -9.89 -7.16 16.50
C ASP A 102 -8.79 -8.23 16.62
N VAL A 103 -9.16 -9.46 16.97
CA VAL A 103 -8.22 -10.59 17.08
C VAL A 103 -7.61 -10.92 15.71
N ALA A 104 -8.45 -11.02 14.68
CA ALA A 104 -7.98 -11.29 13.31
C ALA A 104 -7.11 -10.14 12.78
N LEU A 105 -7.49 -8.89 13.04
CA LEU A 105 -6.73 -7.72 12.66
C LEU A 105 -5.34 -7.71 13.32
N ARG A 106 -5.29 -7.92 14.64
CA ARG A 106 -4.02 -8.00 15.38
C ARG A 106 -3.11 -9.08 14.82
N PHE A 107 -3.66 -10.27 14.62
CA PHE A 107 -2.90 -11.41 14.10
C PHE A 107 -2.30 -11.11 12.73
N ARG A 108 -3.10 -10.54 11.82
CA ARG A 108 -2.64 -10.19 10.48
C ARG A 108 -1.53 -9.14 10.51
N LEU A 109 -1.76 -8.01 11.20
CA LEU A 109 -0.79 -6.92 11.28
C LEU A 109 0.57 -7.39 11.81
N LEU A 110 0.56 -8.16 12.90
CA LEU A 110 1.80 -8.68 13.49
C LEU A 110 2.55 -9.63 12.55
N ARG A 111 1.83 -10.47 11.79
CA ARG A 111 2.48 -11.35 10.81
C ARG A 111 3.04 -10.60 9.61
N GLU A 112 2.31 -9.59 9.12
CA GLU A 112 2.76 -8.73 8.03
C GLU A 112 4.04 -7.97 8.43
N SER A 113 4.19 -7.60 9.70
CA SER A 113 5.41 -6.98 10.23
C SER A 113 6.51 -7.97 10.63
N GLY A 114 6.36 -9.27 10.34
CA GLY A 114 7.35 -10.30 10.66
C GLY A 114 7.43 -10.70 12.14
N LEU A 115 6.50 -10.23 12.98
CA LEU A 115 6.43 -10.59 14.40
C LEU A 115 5.73 -11.94 14.59
N ARG A 116 6.31 -12.79 15.45
CA ARG A 116 5.85 -14.15 15.64
C ARG A 116 4.66 -14.18 16.62
N VAL A 117 3.49 -14.53 16.11
CA VAL A 117 2.28 -14.72 16.93
C VAL A 117 1.81 -16.16 16.86
N SER A 118 1.54 -16.76 18.02
CA SER A 118 0.92 -18.08 18.11
C SER A 118 -0.53 -18.02 17.59
N PRO A 119 -0.99 -18.98 16.76
CA PRO A 119 -2.38 -19.03 16.31
C PRO A 119 -3.38 -19.42 17.42
N GLY A 120 -2.93 -19.58 18.66
CA GLY A 120 -3.72 -20.10 19.78
C GLY A 120 -3.71 -21.63 19.79
N THR A 121 -3.18 -22.23 20.86
CA THR A 121 -3.42 -23.64 21.18
C THR A 121 -4.76 -23.71 21.89
N GLY A 122 -5.73 -24.40 21.29
CA GLY A 122 -7.00 -24.72 21.91
C GLY A 122 -6.87 -25.67 23.09
#